data_AF-A0A1Q5D8W3-F1
#
_entry.id   AF-A0A1Q5D8W3-F1
#
_cell.length_a   1.000
_cell.length_b   1.000
_cell.length_c   1.000
_cell.angle_alpha   90.00
_cell.angle_beta   90.00
_cell.angle_gamma   90.00
#
_symmetry.space_group_name_H-M   'P 1'
#
loop_
_entity.id
_entity.type
_entity.pdbx_description
1 polymer ?
#
loop_
_entity_poly.entity_id
_entity_poly.type
_entity_poly.pdbx_seq_one_letter_code
_entity_poly.pdbx_strand_id
1 'polypeptide(L)'
;MTDALVTFVRARFDEELEKARFAGNVVLTQPGRYGVEPEDAAKHARFSVASAEARLALLDDTVVPYLGTAGPGGRNAEFQLRLLAAPYVEHRDYPHDETSTDRPGSPA
;
A
#
# COMPACT_ATOMS: atom_id res chain seq x y z
N MET A 1 -0.75 17.52 -1.70
CA MET A 1 -1.20 16.17 -2.12
C MET A 1 -0.09 15.13 -1.99
N THR A 2 1.08 15.31 -2.61
CA THR A 2 2.15 14.29 -2.67
C THR A 2 2.55 13.73 -1.30
N ASP A 3 2.84 14.57 -0.31
CA ASP A 3 3.24 14.12 1.03
C ASP A 3 2.11 13.38 1.77
N ALA A 4 0.87 13.83 1.60
CA ALA A 4 -0.30 13.16 2.15
C ALA A 4 -0.52 11.79 1.52
N LEU A 5 -0.34 11.68 0.20
CA LEU A 5 -0.45 10.42 -0.53
C LEU A 5 0.68 9.45 -0.17
N VAL A 6 1.90 9.94 0.02
CA VAL A 6 3.02 9.13 0.55
C VAL A 6 2.69 8.59 1.94
N THR A 7 2.26 9.47 2.86
CA THR A 7 1.91 9.10 4.23
C THR A 7 0.79 8.06 4.24
N PHE A 8 -0.24 8.26 3.40
CA PHE A 8 -1.34 7.34 3.24
C PHE A 8 -0.87 5.97 2.72
N VAL A 9 -0.12 5.92 1.62
CA VAL A 9 0.39 4.66 1.02
C VAL A 9 1.29 3.92 2.00
N ARG A 10 2.19 4.63 2.69
CA ARG A 10 3.06 4.03 3.72
C ARG A 10 2.22 3.37 4.82
N ALA A 11 1.23 4.09 5.36
CA ALA A 11 0.35 3.54 6.38
C ALA A 11 -0.46 2.31 5.91
N ARG A 12 -0.85 2.25 4.63
CA ARG A 12 -1.49 1.04 4.08
C ARG A 12 -0.50 -0.13 3.98
N PHE A 13 0.74 0.12 3.55
CA PHE A 13 1.75 -0.92 3.45
C PHE A 13 2.19 -1.46 4.81
N ASP A 14 2.32 -0.58 5.82
CA ASP A 14 2.57 -0.98 7.20
C ASP A 14 1.42 -1.86 7.73
N GLU A 15 0.16 -1.48 7.50
CA GLU A 15 -1.01 -2.29 7.89
C GLU A 15 -1.00 -3.67 7.20
N GLU A 16 -0.67 -3.74 5.92
CA GLU A 16 -0.57 -5.02 5.20
C GLU A 16 0.58 -5.89 5.72
N LEU A 17 1.71 -5.30 6.12
CA LEU A 17 2.80 -6.01 6.77
C LEU A 17 2.37 -6.57 8.14
N GLU A 18 1.66 -5.78 8.95
CA GLU A 18 1.11 -6.22 10.23
C GLU A 18 0.12 -7.37 10.04
N LYS A 19 -0.78 -7.27 9.06
CA LYS A 19 -1.71 -8.35 8.69
C LYS A 19 -0.97 -9.60 8.24
N ALA A 20 0.07 -9.48 7.42
CA ALA A 20 0.86 -10.62 6.96
C ALA A 20 1.56 -11.33 8.13
N ARG A 21 2.13 -10.56 9.07
CA ARG A 21 2.74 -11.09 10.29
C ARG A 21 1.71 -11.78 11.19
N PHE A 22 0.56 -11.13 11.40
CA PHE A 22 -0.52 -11.68 12.20
C PHE A 22 -1.09 -12.97 11.60
N ALA A 23 -1.46 -12.95 10.32
CA ALA A 23 -1.98 -14.11 9.61
C ALA A 23 -0.97 -15.26 9.60
N GLY A 24 0.32 -14.95 9.37
CA GLY A 24 1.40 -15.93 9.48
C GLY A 24 1.43 -16.60 10.84
N ASN A 25 1.39 -15.82 11.93
CA ASN A 25 1.39 -16.36 13.30
C ASN A 25 0.14 -17.20 13.60
N VAL A 26 -1.05 -16.74 13.18
CA VAL A 26 -2.31 -17.47 13.39
C VAL A 26 -2.33 -18.80 12.63
N VAL A 27 -1.96 -18.80 11.36
CA VAL A 27 -1.98 -20.03 10.54
C VAL A 27 -0.89 -21.00 11.01
N LEU A 28 0.29 -20.51 11.43
CA LEU A 28 1.37 -21.37 11.94
C LEU A 28 1.06 -22.02 13.29
N THR A 29 0.26 -21.36 14.13
CA THR A 29 -0.09 -21.90 15.46
C THR A 29 -1.21 -22.94 15.39
N GLN A 30 -2.05 -22.92 14.36
CA GLN A 30 -3.16 -23.88 14.19
C GLN A 30 -3.37 -24.32 12.73
N PRO A 31 -2.36 -24.88 12.03
CA PRO A 31 -2.46 -25.15 10.59
C PRO A 31 -3.58 -26.14 10.25
N GLY A 32 -3.78 -27.18 11.08
CA GLY A 32 -4.85 -28.16 10.91
C GLY A 32 -6.27 -27.61 11.03
N ARG A 33 -6.46 -26.47 11.72
CA ARG A 33 -7.77 -25.79 11.79
C ARG A 33 -8.18 -25.20 10.43
N TYR A 34 -7.19 -24.83 9.62
CA TYR A 34 -7.39 -24.20 8.32
C TYR A 34 -7.22 -25.19 7.16
N GLY A 35 -6.99 -26.47 7.45
CA GLY A 35 -6.80 -27.51 6.43
C GLY A 35 -5.56 -27.29 5.56
N VAL A 36 -4.52 -26.64 6.10
CA VAL A 36 -3.27 -26.35 5.39
C VAL A 36 -2.13 -27.15 6.00
N GLU A 37 -1.26 -27.70 5.17
CA GLU A 37 -0.04 -28.35 5.63
C GLU A 37 0.88 -27.33 6.34
N PRO A 38 1.52 -27.67 7.47
CA PRO A 38 2.35 -26.74 8.22
C PRO A 38 3.49 -26.11 7.40
N GLU A 39 4.08 -26.88 6.48
CA GLU A 39 5.17 -26.40 5.61
C GLU A 39 4.68 -25.35 4.61
N ASP A 40 3.52 -25.59 3.98
CA ASP A 40 2.89 -24.65 3.05
C ASP A 40 2.44 -23.38 3.76
N ALA A 41 1.86 -23.52 4.95
CA ALA A 41 1.53 -22.39 5.82
C ALA A 41 2.77 -21.54 6.14
N ALA A 42 3.90 -22.18 6.49
CA ALA A 42 5.14 -21.47 6.81
C ALA A 42 5.73 -20.77 5.60
N LYS A 43 5.72 -21.43 4.43
CA LYS A 43 6.18 -20.84 3.17
C LYS A 43 5.35 -19.64 2.77
N HIS A 44 4.02 -19.77 2.84
CA HIS A 44 3.09 -18.69 2.53
C HIS A 44 3.28 -17.50 3.47
N ALA A 45 3.40 -17.74 4.78
CA ALA A 45 3.65 -16.69 5.77
C ALA A 45 4.93 -15.90 5.47
N ARG A 46 6.05 -16.59 5.19
CA ARG A 46 7.33 -15.94 4.83
C ARG A 46 7.20 -15.13 3.55
N PHE A 47 6.54 -15.68 2.54
CA PHE A 47 6.34 -14.99 1.26
C PHE A 47 5.49 -13.72 1.42
N SER A 48 4.41 -13.79 2.19
CA SER A 48 3.51 -12.65 2.42
C SER A 48 4.22 -11.51 3.16
N VAL A 49 5.03 -11.84 4.19
CA VAL A 49 5.85 -10.85 4.90
C VAL A 49 6.88 -10.23 3.96
N ALA A 50 7.66 -11.04 3.25
CA ALA A 50 8.68 -10.55 2.32
C ALA A 50 8.08 -9.65 1.21
N SER A 51 6.89 -10.01 0.71
CA SER A 51 6.19 -9.22 -0.31
C SER A 51 5.73 -7.86 0.24
N ALA A 52 5.27 -7.80 1.49
CA ALA A 52 4.88 -6.54 2.13
C ALA A 52 6.10 -5.66 2.42
N GLU A 53 7.20 -6.24 2.91
CA GLU A 53 8.47 -5.53 3.13
C GLU A 53 9.05 -4.96 1.83
N ALA A 54 8.97 -5.71 0.73
CA ALA A 54 9.41 -5.23 -0.59
C ALA A 54 8.63 -4.01 -1.08
N ARG A 55 7.33 -3.89 -0.75
CA ARG A 55 6.52 -2.72 -1.11
C ARG A 55 6.92 -1.48 -0.32
N LEU A 56 7.24 -1.64 0.96
CA LEU A 56 7.79 -0.56 1.78
C LEU A 56 9.16 -0.10 1.25
N ALA A 57 10.07 -1.03 0.98
CA ALA A 57 11.38 -0.71 0.39
C ALA A 57 11.23 0.00 -0.96
N LEU A 58 10.31 -0.46 -1.83
CA LEU A 58 10.03 0.22 -3.09
C LEU A 58 9.60 1.68 -2.87
N LEU A 59 8.67 1.93 -1.95
CA LEU A 59 8.21 3.28 -1.65
C LEU A 59 9.36 4.15 -1.11
N ASP A 60 10.06 3.67 -0.09
CA ASP A 60 11.04 4.45 0.67
C ASP A 60 12.36 4.65 -0.06
N ASP A 61 12.84 3.64 -0.80
CA ASP A 61 14.15 3.68 -1.44
C ASP A 61 14.09 4.19 -2.89
N THR A 62 12.94 4.08 -3.56
CA THR A 62 12.85 4.32 -5.01
C THR A 62 11.84 5.38 -5.42
N VAL A 63 10.80 5.63 -4.63
CA VAL A 63 9.77 6.63 -4.97
C VAL A 63 10.03 7.91 -4.19
N VAL A 64 9.99 7.84 -2.86
CA VAL A 64 10.12 9.00 -1.96
C VAL A 64 11.35 9.88 -2.27
N PRO A 65 12.56 9.33 -2.52
CA PRO A 65 13.76 10.14 -2.73
C PRO A 65 13.73 10.98 -4.01
N TYR A 66 12.89 10.61 -4.98
CA TYR A 66 12.81 11.27 -6.28
C TYR A 66 11.59 12.17 -6.43
N LEU A 67 10.66 12.16 -5.47
CA LEU A 67 9.48 13.04 -5.50
C LEU A 67 9.91 14.52 -5.47
N GLY A 68 9.27 15.34 -6.31
CA GLY A 68 9.58 16.77 -6.44
C GLY A 68 10.88 17.09 -7.21
N THR A 69 11.65 16.08 -7.64
CA THR A 69 12.83 16.31 -8.48
C THR A 69 12.41 16.73 -9.90
N ALA A 70 13.22 17.59 -10.54
CA ALA A 70 12.94 18.02 -11.91
C ALA A 70 13.25 16.92 -12.93
N GLY A 71 12.55 16.94 -14.07
CA GLY A 71 12.81 16.04 -15.19
C GLY A 71 12.12 14.68 -15.09
N PRO A 72 12.57 13.68 -15.87
CA PRO A 72 11.91 12.37 -15.94
C PRO A 72 11.88 11.61 -14.61
N GLY A 73 12.91 11.75 -13.76
CA GLY A 73 12.99 11.06 -12.47
C GLY A 73 11.80 11.39 -11.56
N GLY A 74 11.56 12.68 -11.31
CA GLY A 74 10.44 13.08 -10.44
C GLY A 74 9.07 12.80 -11.04
N ARG A 75 8.89 12.96 -12.36
CA ARG A 75 7.63 12.55 -13.02
C ARG A 75 7.35 11.07 -12.88
N ASN A 76 8.37 10.23 -13.01
CA ASN A 76 8.23 8.79 -12.84
C ASN A 76 7.90 8.44 -11.39
N ALA A 77 8.55 9.08 -10.42
CA ALA A 77 8.26 8.88 -9.00
C ALA A 77 6.81 9.27 -8.65
N GLU A 78 6.31 10.41 -9.14
CA GLU A 78 4.92 10.80 -8.96
C GLU A 78 3.94 9.79 -9.58
N PHE A 79 4.24 9.30 -10.77
CA PHE A 79 3.42 8.28 -11.43
C PHE A 79 3.43 6.94 -10.68
N GLN A 80 4.60 6.49 -10.23
CA GLN A 80 4.74 5.30 -9.39
C GLN A 80 3.97 5.42 -8.08
N LEU A 81 4.03 6.59 -7.42
CA LEU A 81 3.23 6.84 -6.22
C LEU A 81 1.73 6.68 -6.49
N ARG A 82 1.22 7.23 -7.59
CA ARG A 82 -0.20 7.07 -7.98
C ARG A 82 -0.55 5.61 -8.28
N LEU A 83 0.34 4.85 -8.93
CA LEU A 83 0.13 3.42 -9.17
C LEU A 83 0.09 2.61 -7.87
N LEU A 84 0.97 2.92 -6.92
CA LEU A 84 0.98 2.27 -5.61
C LEU A 84 -0.28 2.60 -4.80
N ALA A 85 -0.84 3.81 -4.99
CA ALA A 85 -2.06 4.24 -4.34
C ALA A 85 -3.34 3.75 -5.01
N ALA A 86 -3.30 3.37 -6.29
CA ALA A 86 -4.48 3.03 -7.09
C ALA A 86 -5.41 1.96 -6.47
N PRO A 87 -4.90 0.89 -5.83
CA PRO A 87 -5.78 -0.10 -5.17
C PRO A 87 -6.62 0.46 -4.01
N TYR A 88 -6.26 1.65 -3.50
CA TYR A 88 -6.85 2.24 -2.31
C TYR A 88 -7.67 3.49 -2.59
N VAL A 89 -7.97 3.79 -3.87
CA VAL A 89 -8.67 5.04 -4.25
C VAL A 89 -10.04 5.21 -3.61
N GLU A 90 -10.73 4.11 -3.29
CA GLU A 90 -12.03 4.11 -2.60
C GLU A 90 -11.91 4.03 -1.07
N HIS A 91 -10.67 4.00 -0.54
CA HIS A 91 -10.45 3.97 0.89
C HIS A 91 -10.88 5.30 1.51
N ARG A 92 -11.62 5.25 2.63
CA ARG A 92 -12.17 6.44 3.30
C ARG A 92 -11.13 7.54 3.54
N ASP A 93 -9.93 7.13 3.93
CA ASP A 93 -8.85 8.04 4.30
C ASP A 93 -7.92 8.39 3.11
N TYR A 94 -8.29 8.03 1.88
CA TYR A 94 -7.53 8.38 0.68
C TYR A 94 -7.51 9.90 0.50
N PRO A 95 -6.34 10.53 0.30
CA PRO A 95 -6.26 11.97 0.11
C PRO A 95 -6.75 12.33 -1.30
N HIS A 96 -7.97 12.86 -1.38
CA HIS A 96 -8.51 13.44 -2.61
C HIS A 96 -8.03 14.88 -2.77
N ASP A 97 -7.80 15.32 -4.02
CA ASP A 97 -7.61 16.74 -4.30
C ASP A 97 -8.91 17.50 -3.94
N GLU A 98 -8.81 18.52 -3.08
CA GLU A 98 -9.95 19.33 -2.62
C GLU A 98 -10.65 20.13 -3.75
N THR A 99 -10.23 20.00 -5.01
CA THR A 99 -10.79 20.73 -6.16
C THR A 99 -12.10 20.14 -6.73
N SER A 100 -12.79 19.24 -6.03
CA SER A 100 -14.08 18.69 -6.49
C SER A 100 -15.22 18.85 -5.47
N THR A 101 -15.31 19.99 -4.78
CA THR A 101 -16.54 20.39 -4.07
C THR A 101 -17.31 21.54 -4.71
N ASP A 102 -16.93 21.99 -5.91
CA ASP A 102 -17.74 22.95 -6.66
C ASP A 102 -18.23 22.33 -7.98
N ARG A 103 -19.34 21.59 -7.91
CA ARG A 103 -20.21 21.37 -9.06
C ARG A 103 -21.34 22.39 -9.01
N PRO A 104 -21.28 23.51 -9.76
CA PRO A 104 -22.45 24.32 -10.00
C PRO A 104 -23.34 23.58 -11.00
N GLY A 105 -24.50 23.11 -10.55
CA GLY A 105 -25.53 22.59 -11.45
C GLY A 105 -26.30 21.38 -10.92
N SER A 106 -27.14 21.59 -9.91
CA SER A 106 -28.37 20.79 -9.80
C SER A 106 -29.44 21.46 -10.67
N PRO A 107 -30.07 20.74 -11.62
CA PRO A 107 -31.27 21.24 -12.26
C PRO A 107 -32.46 21.15 -11.28
N ALA A 108 -33.41 22.05 -11.48
CA ALA A 108 -34.63 22.27 -10.69
C ALA A 108 -35.58 21.07 -10.65
#